data_AF-A0A426UXS4-F1
#
_entry.id   AF-A0A426UXS4-F1
#
_cell.length_a   1.000
_cell.length_b   1.000
_cell.length_c   1.000
_cell.angle_alpha   90.00
_cell.angle_beta   90.00
_cell.angle_gamma   90.00
#
_symmetry.space_group_name_H-M   'P 1'
#
loop_
_entity.id
_entity.type
_entity.pdbx_description
1 polymer ?
#
loop_
_entity_poly.entity_id
_entity_poly.type
_entity_poly.pdbx_seq_one_letter_code
_entity_poly.pdbx_strand_id
1 'polypeptide(L)'
;MAAGADGTGFALPAALAALLGIATVAVLWRLYLRATRADAPDAAAARLAKALMVAGAAVALAGAALVLADPYGTAGAATVAAVAGGPALNLAGNAAFTRAATGRTPASRIAAISALAVIALIGPVLPAVVLAALAFAVLLLLAIRSWFRFPSLSVRE
;
A
#
# COMPACT_ATOMS: atom_id res chain seq x y z
N MET A 1 20.89 21.27 -37.22
CA MET A 1 19.68 21.95 -36.72
C MET A 1 19.10 21.06 -35.63
N ALA A 2 19.32 21.42 -34.36
CA ALA A 2 18.93 20.65 -33.19
C ALA A 2 17.67 21.25 -32.54
N ALA A 3 16.80 20.37 -32.01
CA ALA A 3 15.72 20.52 -31.00
C ALA A 3 14.45 19.77 -31.45
N GLY A 4 13.76 18.93 -30.67
CA GLY A 4 14.01 18.46 -29.30
C GLY A 4 12.71 18.13 -28.54
N ALA A 5 12.60 16.90 -28.02
CA ALA A 5 11.96 16.55 -26.73
C ALA A 5 10.45 16.83 -26.49
N ASP A 6 9.56 16.37 -27.38
CA ASP A 6 8.12 16.66 -27.29
C ASP A 6 7.29 15.51 -26.67
N GLY A 7 7.77 14.26 -26.73
CA GLY A 7 6.97 13.08 -26.33
C GLY A 7 7.31 12.46 -24.97
N THR A 8 8.54 12.65 -24.48
CA THR A 8 9.02 12.00 -23.25
C THR A 8 8.53 12.70 -21.99
N GLY A 9 8.35 14.03 -22.04
CA GLY A 9 7.89 14.83 -20.90
C GLY A 9 6.44 14.56 -20.49
N PHE A 10 5.56 14.22 -21.45
CA PHE A 10 4.17 13.83 -21.17
C PHE A 10 4.04 12.35 -20.81
N ALA A 11 4.91 11.50 -21.35
CA ALA A 11 4.92 10.07 -21.07
C ALA A 11 5.50 9.73 -19.69
N LEU A 12 6.54 10.45 -19.24
CA LEU A 12 7.23 10.17 -17.98
C LEU A 12 6.29 10.25 -16.75
N PRO A 13 5.43 11.25 -16.59
CA PRO A 13 4.55 11.36 -15.43
C PRO A 13 3.48 10.28 -15.40
N ALA A 14 2.86 9.99 -16.55
CA ALA A 14 1.90 8.89 -16.67
C ALA A 14 2.57 7.54 -16.40
N ALA A 15 3.80 7.34 -16.90
CA ALA A 15 4.60 6.15 -16.62
C ALA A 15 4.93 6.03 -15.13
N LEU A 16 5.32 7.13 -14.45
CA LEU A 16 5.57 7.13 -13.01
C LEU A 16 4.31 6.82 -12.20
N ALA A 17 3.18 7.42 -12.54
CA ALA A 17 1.89 7.13 -11.89
C ALA A 17 1.49 5.66 -12.07
N ALA A 18 1.63 5.11 -13.28
CA ALA A 18 1.36 3.72 -13.57
C ALA A 18 2.31 2.77 -12.81
N LEU A 19 3.61 3.06 -12.82
CA LEU A 19 4.62 2.30 -12.09
C LEU A 19 4.36 2.32 -10.58
N LEU A 20 4.02 3.47 -10.00
CA LEU A 20 3.66 3.60 -8.59
C LEU A 20 2.41 2.78 -8.26
N GLY A 21 1.38 2.82 -9.10
CA GLY A 21 0.18 2.01 -8.95
C GLY A 21 0.49 0.51 -8.95
N ILE A 22 1.22 0.04 -9.97
CA ILE A 22 1.65 -1.35 -10.11
C ILE A 22 2.50 -1.78 -8.92
N ALA A 23 3.49 -0.98 -8.53
CA ALA A 23 4.38 -1.28 -7.42
C ALA A 23 3.62 -1.34 -6.09
N THR A 24 2.66 -0.44 -5.87
CA THR A 24 1.78 -0.44 -4.69
C THR A 24 1.00 -1.74 -4.61
N VAL A 25 0.30 -2.13 -5.69
CA VAL A 25 -0.48 -3.37 -5.73
C VAL A 25 0.43 -4.59 -5.53
N ALA A 26 1.62 -4.64 -6.15
CA ALA A 26 2.57 -5.72 -5.97
C ALA A 26 3.04 -5.86 -4.52
N VAL A 27 3.30 -4.75 -3.83
CA VAL A 27 3.65 -4.75 -2.40
C VAL A 27 2.49 -5.27 -1.55
N LEU A 28 1.26 -4.79 -1.79
CA LEU A 28 0.07 -5.27 -1.07
C LEU A 28 -0.18 -6.76 -1.30
N TRP A 29 -0.02 -7.23 -2.53
CA TRP A 29 -0.18 -8.65 -2.87
C TRP A 29 0.87 -9.52 -2.17
N ARG A 30 2.12 -9.06 -2.12
CA ARG A 30 3.19 -9.75 -1.39
C ARG A 30 2.88 -9.83 0.11
N LEU A 31 2.37 -8.75 0.71
CA LEU A 31 1.97 -8.71 2.11
C LEU A 31 0.80 -9.66 2.39
N TYR A 32 -0.12 -9.82 1.44
CA TYR A 32 -1.18 -10.84 1.45
C TYR A 32 -0.62 -12.25 1.45
N LEU A 33 0.20 -12.61 0.47
CA LEU A 33 0.78 -13.95 0.36
C LEU A 33 1.60 -14.34 1.59
N ARG A 34 2.32 -13.39 2.20
CA ARG A 34 3.06 -13.62 3.44
C ARG A 34 2.13 -13.94 4.62
N ALA A 35 1.03 -13.20 4.75
CA ALA A 35 0.08 -13.42 5.84
C ALA A 35 -0.57 -14.80 5.71
N THR A 36 -1.02 -15.16 4.51
CA THR A 36 -1.77 -16.40 4.27
C THR A 36 -0.93 -17.67 4.26
N ARG A 37 0.40 -17.59 4.42
CA ARG A 37 1.25 -18.76 4.66
C ARG A 37 1.14 -19.28 6.10
N ALA A 38 0.68 -18.44 7.03
CA ALA A 38 0.43 -18.86 8.39
C ALA A 38 -0.97 -19.47 8.50
N ASP A 39 -1.07 -20.58 9.24
CA ASP A 39 -2.36 -21.16 9.59
C ASP A 39 -3.05 -20.28 10.63
N ALA A 40 -4.30 -19.92 10.35
CA ALA A 40 -5.15 -19.20 11.28
C ALA A 40 -6.07 -20.21 11.98
N PRO A 41 -6.15 -20.22 13.32
CA PRO A 41 -6.99 -21.15 14.07
C PRO A 41 -8.49 -20.91 13.85
N ASP A 42 -8.89 -19.68 13.53
CA ASP A 42 -10.27 -19.30 13.20
C ASP A 42 -10.44 -19.08 11.69
N ALA A 43 -11.16 -19.99 11.04
CA ALA A 43 -11.42 -19.95 9.60
C ALA A 43 -12.32 -18.77 9.17
N ALA A 44 -13.27 -18.34 10.00
CA ALA A 44 -14.17 -17.24 9.65
C ALA A 44 -13.44 -15.90 9.73
N ALA A 45 -12.70 -15.66 10.82
CA ALA A 45 -11.86 -14.47 10.96
C ALA A 45 -10.78 -14.40 9.86
N ALA A 46 -10.19 -15.55 9.49
CA ALA A 46 -9.22 -15.64 8.40
C ALA A 46 -9.82 -15.24 7.05
N ARG A 47 -11.04 -15.67 6.72
CA ARG A 47 -11.73 -15.30 5.47
C ARG A 47 -12.03 -13.81 5.41
N LEU A 48 -12.55 -13.23 6.49
CA LEU A 48 -12.82 -11.80 6.57
C LEU A 48 -11.52 -10.99 6.38
N ALA A 49 -10.46 -11.36 7.09
CA ALA A 49 -9.17 -10.70 6.96
C ALA A 49 -8.62 -10.76 5.53
N LYS A 50 -8.68 -11.94 4.87
CA LYS A 50 -8.30 -12.07 3.45
C LYS A 50 -9.15 -11.19 2.53
N ALA A 51 -10.47 -11.14 2.77
CA ALA A 51 -11.38 -10.29 2.00
C ALA A 51 -11.04 -8.81 2.14
N LEU A 52 -10.75 -8.33 3.35
CA LEU A 52 -10.30 -6.95 3.60
C LEU A 52 -9.00 -6.62 2.87
N MET A 53 -8.07 -7.59 2.82
CA MET A 53 -6.80 -7.42 2.10
C MET A 53 -7.01 -7.29 0.60
N VAL A 54 -7.83 -8.16 0.01
CA VAL A 54 -8.16 -8.09 -1.42
C VAL A 54 -8.94 -6.81 -1.75
N ALA A 55 -9.93 -6.45 -0.93
CA ALA A 55 -10.68 -5.21 -1.09
C ALA A 55 -9.78 -3.98 -1.03
N GLY A 56 -8.85 -3.92 -0.07
CA GLY A 56 -7.88 -2.82 0.02
C GLY A 56 -6.96 -2.72 -1.20
N ALA A 57 -6.54 -3.86 -1.76
CA ALA A 57 -5.75 -3.87 -3.00
C ALA A 57 -6.58 -3.39 -4.22
N ALA A 58 -7.85 -3.77 -4.31
CA ALA A 58 -8.76 -3.29 -5.36
C ALA A 58 -9.02 -1.78 -5.25
N VAL A 59 -9.20 -1.26 -4.04
CA VAL A 59 -9.34 0.19 -3.79
C VAL A 59 -8.06 0.93 -4.15
N ALA A 60 -6.88 0.38 -3.82
CA ALA A 60 -5.60 0.96 -4.23
C ALA A 60 -5.45 1.01 -5.76
N LEU A 61 -5.93 -0.02 -6.48
CA LEU A 61 -5.95 -0.03 -7.94
C LEU A 61 -6.87 1.07 -8.50
N ALA A 62 -8.05 1.26 -7.92
CA ALA A 62 -8.93 2.38 -8.28
C ALA A 62 -8.26 3.74 -8.03
N GLY A 63 -7.55 3.87 -6.90
CA GLY A 63 -6.75 5.06 -6.60
C GLY A 63 -5.66 5.34 -7.63
N ALA A 64 -4.97 4.30 -8.11
CA ALA A 64 -3.97 4.44 -9.16
C ALA A 64 -4.59 4.93 -10.49
N ALA A 65 -5.79 4.45 -10.84
CA ALA A 65 -6.50 4.94 -12.02
C ALA A 65 -6.89 6.43 -11.88
N LEU A 66 -7.32 6.86 -10.69
CA LEU A 66 -7.61 8.28 -10.42
C LEU A 66 -6.36 9.17 -10.51
N VAL A 67 -5.23 8.70 -9.98
CA VAL A 67 -3.94 9.43 -10.08
C VAL A 67 -3.47 9.50 -11.53
N LEU A 68 -3.68 8.44 -12.31
CA LEU A 68 -3.29 8.42 -13.73
C LEU A 68 -4.12 9.39 -14.57
N ALA A 69 -5.40 9.59 -14.22
CA ALA A 69 -6.30 10.48 -14.94
C ALA A 69 -5.90 11.95 -14.80
N ASP A 70 -5.45 12.38 -13.61
CA ASP A 70 -4.95 13.74 -13.38
C ASP A 70 -3.78 13.73 -12.36
N PRO A 71 -2.54 13.46 -12.81
CA PRO A 71 -1.39 13.29 -11.91
C PRO A 71 -0.98 14.56 -11.16
N TYR A 72 -1.16 15.72 -11.79
CA TYR A 72 -0.72 17.02 -11.27
C TYR A 72 -1.83 17.81 -10.61
N GLY A 73 -3.08 17.44 -10.85
CA GLY A 73 -4.22 17.95 -10.12
C GLY A 73 -4.13 17.70 -8.63
N THR A 74 -4.69 18.62 -7.88
CA THR A 74 -4.86 18.48 -6.44
C THR A 74 -5.72 17.25 -6.15
N ALA A 75 -5.27 16.40 -5.22
CA ALA A 75 -5.96 15.16 -4.92
C ALA A 75 -7.34 15.43 -4.31
N GLY A 76 -8.39 15.17 -5.10
CA GLY A 76 -9.77 15.20 -4.59
C GLY A 76 -10.01 14.15 -3.51
N ALA A 77 -11.10 14.31 -2.75
CA ALA A 77 -11.43 13.42 -1.63
C ALA A 77 -11.47 11.93 -2.03
N ALA A 78 -11.97 11.60 -3.23
CA ALA A 78 -11.99 10.25 -3.75
C ALA A 78 -10.58 9.69 -3.97
N THR A 79 -9.68 10.48 -4.57
CA THR A 79 -8.27 10.10 -4.78
C THR A 79 -7.57 9.89 -3.44
N VAL A 80 -7.77 10.80 -2.47
CA VAL A 80 -7.23 10.67 -1.11
C VAL A 80 -7.70 9.39 -0.43
N ALA A 81 -9.02 9.17 -0.43
CA ALA A 81 -9.62 7.98 0.17
C ALA A 81 -9.13 6.68 -0.48
N ALA A 82 -8.99 6.64 -1.80
CA ALA A 82 -8.56 5.44 -2.51
C ALA A 82 -7.05 5.17 -2.32
N VAL A 83 -6.21 6.20 -2.49
CA VAL A 83 -4.74 6.09 -2.45
C VAL A 83 -4.22 5.79 -1.04
N ALA A 84 -4.80 6.39 0.00
CA ALA A 84 -4.41 6.13 1.38
C ALA A 84 -5.25 5.02 2.03
N GLY A 85 -6.57 5.02 1.78
CA GLY A 85 -7.51 4.10 2.40
C GLY A 85 -7.41 2.67 1.89
N GLY A 86 -7.14 2.45 0.60
CA GLY A 86 -6.93 1.11 0.04
C GLY A 86 -5.78 0.37 0.74
N PRO A 87 -4.57 0.95 0.77
CA PRO A 87 -3.46 0.41 1.55
C PRO A 87 -3.76 0.25 3.05
N ALA A 88 -4.40 1.23 3.68
CA ALA A 88 -4.73 1.15 5.11
C ALA A 88 -5.69 -0.02 5.40
N LEU A 89 -6.70 -0.23 4.55
CA LEU A 89 -7.64 -1.35 4.66
C LEU A 89 -6.92 -2.70 4.49
N ASN A 90 -6.00 -2.79 3.53
CA ASN A 90 -5.19 -3.98 3.35
C ASN A 90 -4.34 -4.29 4.58
N LEU A 91 -3.67 -3.28 5.14
CA LEU A 91 -2.85 -3.42 6.35
C LEU A 91 -3.69 -3.79 7.58
N ALA A 92 -4.91 -3.27 7.69
CA ALA A 92 -5.84 -3.61 8.76
C ALA A 92 -6.25 -5.09 8.70
N GLY A 93 -6.67 -5.57 7.53
CA GLY A 93 -6.94 -6.99 7.31
C GLY A 93 -5.71 -7.86 7.62
N ASN A 94 -4.53 -7.40 7.21
CA ASN A 94 -3.29 -8.09 7.50
C ASN A 94 -3.00 -8.18 9.00
N ALA A 95 -3.17 -7.08 9.73
CA ALA A 95 -2.96 -7.02 11.18
C ALA A 95 -3.94 -7.94 11.92
N ALA A 96 -5.20 -7.96 11.49
CA ALA A 96 -6.22 -8.88 12.00
C ALA A 96 -5.83 -10.34 11.79
N PHE A 97 -5.38 -10.70 10.58
CA PHE A 97 -4.90 -12.07 10.28
C PHE A 97 -3.71 -12.46 11.17
N THR A 98 -2.74 -11.56 11.31
CA THR A 98 -1.53 -11.82 12.11
C THR A 98 -1.87 -11.97 13.60
N ARG A 99 -2.78 -11.14 14.11
CA ARG A 99 -3.26 -11.24 15.50
C ARG A 99 -4.01 -12.54 15.73
N ALA A 100 -4.84 -12.99 14.78
CA ALA A 100 -5.53 -14.26 14.88
C ALA A 100 -4.57 -15.47 14.87
N ALA A 101 -3.52 -15.43 14.04
CA ALA A 101 -2.56 -16.52 13.93
C ALA A 101 -1.54 -16.57 15.08
N THR A 102 -1.13 -15.42 15.63
CA THR A 102 0.00 -15.34 16.58
C THR A 102 -0.35 -14.77 17.96
N GLY A 103 -1.59 -14.30 18.15
CA GLY A 103 -2.03 -13.59 19.36
C GLY A 103 -1.45 -12.18 19.51
N ARG A 104 -0.50 -11.75 18.67
CA ARG A 104 0.19 -10.46 18.79
C ARG A 104 -0.22 -9.49 17.69
N THR A 105 -0.41 -8.23 18.08
CA THR A 105 -0.67 -7.15 17.11
C THR A 105 0.65 -6.60 16.57
N PRO A 106 0.90 -6.63 15.25
CA PRO A 106 2.13 -6.15 14.68
C PRO A 106 2.20 -4.61 14.70
N ALA A 107 2.96 -4.04 15.65
CA ALA A 107 3.12 -2.60 15.84
C ALA A 107 3.58 -1.85 14.57
N SER A 108 4.35 -2.50 13.69
CA SER A 108 4.78 -1.92 12.42
C SER A 108 3.63 -1.61 11.46
N ARG A 109 2.56 -2.42 11.46
CA ARG A 109 1.37 -2.13 10.64
C ARG A 109 0.53 -1.03 11.23
N ILE A 110 0.42 -0.96 12.55
CA ILE A 110 -0.27 0.17 13.20
C ILE A 110 0.44 1.47 12.83
N ALA A 111 1.77 1.51 12.96
CA ALA A 111 2.56 2.70 12.58
C ALA A 111 2.37 3.08 11.10
N ALA A 112 2.34 2.10 10.19
CA ALA A 112 2.10 2.35 8.77
C ALA A 112 0.66 2.86 8.49
N ILE A 113 -0.36 2.30 9.16
CA ILE A 113 -1.74 2.79 9.06
C ILE A 113 -1.84 4.22 9.58
N SER A 114 -1.21 4.53 10.72
CA SER A 114 -1.16 5.89 11.25
C SER A 114 -0.47 6.86 10.30
N ALA A 115 0.64 6.46 9.67
CA ALA A 115 1.32 7.28 8.67
C ALA A 115 0.42 7.54 7.45
N LEU A 116 -0.30 6.51 6.96
CA LEU A 116 -1.28 6.68 5.87
C LEU A 116 -2.44 7.61 6.26
N ALA A 117 -2.90 7.57 7.51
CA ALA A 117 -3.94 8.48 8.00
C ALA A 117 -3.45 9.94 8.04
N VAL A 118 -2.20 10.18 8.45
CA VAL A 118 -1.58 11.51 8.40
C VAL A 118 -1.46 11.99 6.96
N ILE A 119 -0.99 11.13 6.05
CA ILE A 119 -0.91 11.43 4.61
C ILE A 119 -2.31 11.76 4.05
N ALA A 120 -3.34 11.04 4.46
CA ALA A 120 -4.71 11.30 4.03
C ALA A 120 -5.20 12.68 4.49
N LEU A 121 -4.84 13.11 5.71
CA LEU A 121 -5.25 14.42 6.24
C LEU A 121 -4.64 15.59 5.45
N ILE A 122 -3.40 15.46 5.02
CA ILE A 122 -2.72 16.47 4.18
C ILE A 122 -2.96 16.25 2.67
N GLY A 123 -3.59 15.14 2.28
CA GLY A 123 -3.80 14.76 0.88
C GLY A 123 -4.51 15.82 0.04
N PRO A 124 -5.57 16.50 0.52
CA PRO A 124 -6.29 17.50 -0.26
C PRO A 124 -5.50 18.73 -0.68
N VAL A 125 -4.28 18.94 -0.16
CA VAL A 125 -3.39 20.03 -0.59
C VAL A 125 -2.22 19.55 -1.45
N LEU A 126 -2.13 18.24 -1.71
CA LEU A 126 -1.05 17.64 -2.47
C LEU A 126 -1.50 17.31 -3.90
N PRO A 127 -0.57 17.37 -4.88
CA PRO A 127 -0.79 16.75 -6.18
C PRO A 127 -1.02 15.24 -6.04
N ALA A 128 -1.88 14.67 -6.87
CA ALA A 128 -2.23 13.25 -6.82
C ALA A 128 -1.00 12.32 -6.91
N VAL A 129 -0.02 12.66 -7.75
CA VAL A 129 1.23 11.89 -7.89
C VAL A 129 2.08 11.92 -6.63
N VAL A 130 2.14 13.06 -5.94
CA VAL A 130 2.91 13.22 -4.69
C VAL A 130 2.26 12.41 -3.57
N LEU A 131 0.93 12.47 -3.47
CA LEU A 131 0.16 11.65 -2.55
C LEU A 131 0.42 10.15 -2.77
N ALA A 132 0.38 9.69 -4.02
CA ALA A 132 0.65 8.30 -4.37
C ALA A 132 2.08 7.88 -4.03
N ALA A 133 3.07 8.75 -4.30
CA ALA A 133 4.46 8.51 -3.95
C ALA A 133 4.66 8.38 -2.43
N LEU A 134 4.04 9.25 -1.62
CA LEU A 134 4.12 9.19 -0.16
C LEU A 134 3.46 7.92 0.39
N ALA A 135 2.27 7.57 -0.09
CA ALA A 135 1.59 6.34 0.32
C ALA A 135 2.42 5.09 -0.03
N PHE A 136 2.99 5.06 -1.24
CA PHE A 136 3.89 4.00 -1.67
C PHE A 136 5.15 3.95 -0.80
N ALA A 137 5.77 5.09 -0.48
CA ALA A 137 6.96 5.15 0.37
C ALA A 137 6.71 4.55 1.76
N VAL A 138 5.54 4.80 2.38
CA VAL A 138 5.16 4.17 3.65
C VAL A 138 5.08 2.65 3.51
N LEU A 139 4.45 2.14 2.46
CA LEU A 139 4.37 0.70 2.20
C LEU A 139 5.73 0.09 1.91
N LEU A 140 6.57 0.78 1.15
CA LEU A 140 7.92 0.34 0.82
C LEU A 140 8.79 0.25 2.07
N LEU A 141 8.76 1.26 2.94
CA LEU A 141 9.45 1.25 4.23
C LEU A 141 8.98 0.11 5.12
N LEU A 142 7.65 -0.11 5.21
CA LEU A 142 7.10 -1.25 5.93
C LEU A 142 7.60 -2.58 5.36
N ALA A 143 7.58 -2.70 4.03
CA ALA A 143 8.01 -3.91 3.34
C ALA A 143 9.51 -4.15 3.60
N ILE A 144 10.37 -3.14 3.41
CA ILE A 144 11.82 -3.18 3.66
C ILE A 144 12.11 -3.60 5.11
N ARG A 145 11.44 -2.98 6.09
CA ARG A 145 11.58 -3.36 7.50
C ARG A 145 11.17 -4.82 7.75
N SER A 146 10.15 -5.30 7.03
CA SER A 146 9.75 -6.71 7.07
C SER A 146 10.67 -7.65 6.29
N TRP A 147 11.57 -7.11 5.45
CA TRP A 147 12.56 -7.86 4.69
C TRP A 147 13.81 -8.11 5.51
N PHE A 148 14.28 -7.10 6.23
CA PHE A 148 15.54 -7.15 6.99
C PHE A 148 15.39 -7.70 8.42
N ARG A 149 14.19 -8.08 8.86
CA ARG A 149 14.06 -8.89 10.08
C ARG A 149 14.61 -10.29 9.78
N PHE A 150 15.86 -10.51 10.17
CA PHE A 150 16.55 -11.79 10.11
C PHE A 150 15.68 -12.91 10.72
N PRO A 151 15.71 -14.14 10.15
CA PRO A 151 15.17 -15.30 10.83
C PRO A 151 15.90 -15.40 12.16
N SER A 152 15.20 -15.20 13.27
CA SER A 152 15.74 -15.54 14.57
C SER A 152 16.08 -17.03 14.53
N LEU A 153 17.36 -17.35 14.52
CA LEU A 153 17.85 -18.71 14.66
C LEU A 153 17.32 -19.20 16.01
N SER A 154 16.22 -19.95 15.99
CA SER A 154 15.84 -20.75 17.14
C SER A 154 16.86 -21.88 17.20
N VAL A 155 17.94 -21.65 17.93
CA VAL A 155 18.78 -22.73 18.44
C VAL A 155 17.85 -23.57 19.30
N ARG A 156 17.43 -24.72 18.79
CA ARG A 156 16.80 -25.75 19.60
C ARG A 156 17.96 -26.38 20.37
N GLU A 157 18.07 -26.03 21.64
CA GLU A 157 18.80 -26.83 22.63
C GLU A 157 17.93 -28.02 23.06
#